data_AF-A0A9Q3PMH3-F1
#
_entry.id   AF-A0A9Q3PMH3-F1
#
_cell.length_a   1.000
_cell.length_b   1.000
_cell.length_c   1.000
_cell.angle_alpha   90.00
_cell.angle_beta   90.00
_cell.angle_gamma   90.00
#
_symmetry.space_group_name_H-M   'P 1'
#
loop_
_entity.id
_entity.type
_entity.pdbx_description
1 polymer ?
#
loop_
_entity_poly.entity_id
_entity_poly.type
_entity_poly.pdbx_seq_one_letter_code
_entity_poly.pdbx_strand_id
1 'polypeptide(L)'
;MQNPNTTPLVPENKIITLKGVKPGNKKIAHVIINLNDFFIKYVLALLAKIGICRWAPDLNDADDSLYNEACQISAIPTFCQLATGGAYKYMNVSLKLLNNLQLLEATYNRIVYFTLAKRYKQELKETGKYLKRKERQAVLRARLRVTVQSILDLI
;
A
#
# COMPACT_ATOMS: atom_id res chain seq x y z
N MET A 1 9.86 28.24 -23.14
CA MET A 1 8.84 27.93 -24.15
C MET A 1 8.09 26.68 -23.71
N GLN A 2 6.84 26.82 -23.27
CA GLN A 2 5.94 25.69 -22.94
C GLN A 2 5.26 25.22 -24.23
N ASN A 3 5.27 23.91 -24.47
CA ASN A 3 4.63 23.29 -25.64
C ASN A 3 3.10 23.23 -25.42
N PRO A 4 2.27 23.83 -26.29
CA PRO A 4 0.83 24.01 -26.05
C PRO A 4 -0.04 22.73 -26.13
N ASN A 5 0.53 21.57 -26.48
CA ASN A 5 -0.24 20.34 -26.75
C ASN A 5 -0.09 19.21 -25.72
N THR A 6 0.56 19.42 -24.58
CA THR A 6 0.55 18.44 -23.49
C THR A 6 -0.65 18.67 -22.59
N THR A 7 -1.82 18.15 -23.00
CA THR A 7 -2.91 17.93 -22.04
C THR A 7 -2.39 16.94 -21.00
N PRO A 8 -2.30 17.30 -19.71
CA PRO A 8 -1.84 16.36 -18.70
C PRO A 8 -2.82 15.17 -18.66
N LEU A 9 -2.29 13.95 -18.87
CA LEU A 9 -3.03 12.68 -18.88
C LEU A 9 -3.90 12.49 -17.62
N VAL A 10 -3.56 13.19 -16.53
CA VAL A 10 -4.36 13.29 -15.32
C VAL A 10 -4.41 14.75 -14.90
N PRO A 11 -5.60 15.34 -14.72
CA PRO A 11 -5.75 16.64 -14.08
C PRO A 11 -5.13 16.62 -12.66
N GLU A 12 -4.19 17.52 -12.36
CA GLU A 12 -3.50 17.57 -11.06
C GLU A 12 -4.48 17.71 -9.87
N ASN A 13 -5.63 18.33 -10.09
CA ASN A 13 -6.72 18.47 -9.11
C ASN A 13 -7.49 17.17 -8.83
N LYS A 14 -7.37 16.13 -9.67
CA LYS A 14 -7.90 14.78 -9.40
C LYS A 14 -6.87 13.85 -8.76
N ILE A 15 -5.61 14.27 -8.71
CA ILE A 15 -4.57 13.56 -8.00
C ILE A 15 -4.80 13.81 -6.51
N ILE A 16 -5.41 12.86 -5.82
CA ILE A 16 -5.41 12.83 -4.36
C ILE A 16 -3.97 12.54 -3.93
N THR A 17 -3.17 13.60 -3.78
CA THR A 17 -1.80 13.47 -3.30
C THR A 17 -1.84 12.88 -1.90
N LEU A 18 -1.28 11.69 -1.72
CA LEU A 18 -1.23 10.96 -0.45
C LEU A 18 -0.57 11.74 0.70
N LYS A 19 0.04 12.90 0.42
CA LYS A 19 0.55 13.85 1.42
C LYS A 19 -0.53 14.43 2.34
N GLY A 20 -1.80 14.41 1.94
CA GLY A 20 -2.94 14.81 2.79
C GLY A 20 -3.49 13.72 3.71
N VAL A 21 -2.90 12.51 3.72
CA VAL A 21 -3.39 11.39 4.54
C VAL A 21 -3.16 11.71 6.02
N LYS A 22 -4.26 11.91 6.77
CA LYS A 22 -4.23 12.07 8.23
C LYS A 22 -3.43 10.91 8.86
N PRO A 23 -2.52 11.17 9.81
CA PRO A 23 -1.56 10.21 10.32
C PRO A 23 -2.19 9.20 11.29
N GLY A 24 -3.20 8.45 10.84
CA GLY A 24 -3.76 7.35 11.62
C GLY A 24 -2.85 6.11 11.63
N ASN A 25 -1.90 6.01 10.72
CA ASN A 25 -1.06 4.81 10.54
C ASN A 25 0.40 5.20 10.23
N LYS A 26 1.19 5.46 11.28
CA LYS A 26 2.59 5.96 11.22
C LYS A 26 3.48 5.23 10.21
N LYS A 27 3.26 3.93 10.01
CA LYS A 27 4.01 3.12 9.02
C LYS A 27 3.74 3.56 7.58
N ILE A 28 2.47 3.72 7.20
CA ILE A 28 2.09 4.12 5.84
C ILE A 28 2.53 5.56 5.58
N ALA A 29 2.37 6.45 6.57
CA ALA A 29 2.89 7.81 6.49
C ALA A 29 4.41 7.83 6.28
N HIS A 30 5.17 7.00 7.01
CA HIS A 30 6.61 6.89 6.84
C HIS A 30 7.00 6.39 5.43
N VAL A 31 6.26 5.43 4.87
CA VAL A 31 6.46 4.98 3.48
C VAL A 31 6.25 6.12 2.49
N ILE A 32 5.17 6.88 2.66
CA ILE A 32 4.81 8.00 1.77
C ILE A 32 5.80 9.16 1.92
N ILE A 33 6.27 9.47 3.12
CA ILE A 33 7.24 10.54 3.39
C ILE A 33 8.60 10.22 2.72
N ASN A 34 9.00 8.95 2.73
CA ASN A 34 10.27 8.52 2.13
C ASN A 34 10.17 8.27 0.62
N LEU A 35 8.96 8.27 0.05
CA LEU A 35 8.74 8.15 -1.39
C LEU A 35 8.95 9.51 -2.06
N ASN A 36 9.91 9.59 -2.98
CA ASN A 36 10.09 10.75 -3.83
C ASN A 36 8.78 11.05 -4.61
N ASP A 37 8.38 12.33 -4.69
CA ASP A 37 7.22 12.80 -5.45
C ASP A 37 7.20 12.27 -6.89
N PHE A 38 8.38 12.06 -7.49
CA PHE A 38 8.51 11.43 -8.80
C PHE A 38 7.79 10.08 -8.88
N PHE A 39 7.99 9.20 -7.88
CA PHE A 39 7.37 7.87 -7.86
C PHE A 39 5.87 7.95 -7.69
N ILE A 40 5.38 8.90 -6.89
CA ILE A 40 3.93 9.12 -6.73
C ILE A 40 3.32 9.54 -8.06
N LYS A 41 3.91 10.53 -8.75
CA LYS A 41 3.46 10.98 -10.08
C LYS A 41 3.54 9.85 -11.12
N TYR A 42 4.58 9.03 -11.05
CA TYR A 42 4.77 7.88 -11.92
C TYR A 42 3.63 6.86 -11.79
N VAL A 43 3.32 6.44 -10.57
CA VAL A 43 2.22 5.49 -10.29
C VAL A 43 0.89 6.04 -10.78
N LEU A 44 0.62 7.33 -10.53
CA LEU A 44 -0.62 7.97 -10.95
C LEU A 44 -0.75 8.05 -12.47
N ALA A 45 0.33 8.42 -13.17
CA ALA A 45 0.36 8.45 -14.62
C ALA A 45 0.17 7.05 -15.22
N LEU A 46 0.76 6.02 -14.61
CA LEU A 46 0.60 4.64 -15.05
C LEU A 46 -0.85 4.15 -14.86
N LEU A 47 -1.42 4.37 -13.67
CA LEU A 47 -2.82 4.01 -13.39
C LEU A 47 -3.78 4.70 -14.37
N ALA A 48 -3.55 5.98 -14.68
CA ALA A 48 -4.36 6.70 -15.65
C ALA A 48 -4.22 6.18 -17.08
N LYS A 49 -3.01 5.78 -17.51
CA LYS A 49 -2.80 5.14 -18.82
C LYS A 49 -3.55 3.83 -18.96
N ILE A 50 -3.71 3.09 -17.87
CA ILE A 50 -4.46 1.82 -17.82
C ILE A 50 -5.98 2.07 -17.66
N GLY A 51 -6.40 3.32 -17.46
CA GLY A 51 -7.81 3.67 -17.23
C GLY A 51 -8.30 3.42 -15.80
N ILE A 52 -7.39 3.08 -14.86
CA ILE A 52 -7.71 2.88 -13.46
C ILE A 52 -7.57 4.21 -12.72
N CYS A 53 -8.69 4.89 -12.45
CA CYS A 53 -8.65 6.15 -11.69
C CYS A 53 -8.39 5.94 -10.19
N ARG A 54 -8.72 4.76 -9.67
CA ARG A 54 -8.49 4.37 -8.27
C ARG A 54 -8.08 2.92 -8.24
N TRP A 55 -6.89 2.64 -7.72
CA TRP A 55 -6.50 1.27 -7.45
C TRP A 55 -7.27 0.75 -6.23
N ALA A 56 -8.24 -0.13 -6.48
CA ALA A 56 -9.09 -0.72 -5.45
C ALA A 56 -9.64 -2.05 -5.96
N PRO A 57 -8.97 -3.18 -5.72
CA PRO A 57 -9.50 -4.51 -6.04
C PRO A 57 -10.86 -4.72 -5.38
N ASP A 58 -11.80 -5.32 -6.11
CA ASP A 58 -13.10 -5.71 -5.58
C ASP A 58 -12.95 -6.97 -4.75
N LEU A 59 -13.30 -6.87 -3.47
CA LEU A 59 -13.19 -7.97 -2.51
C LEU A 59 -14.49 -8.80 -2.41
N ASN A 60 -15.54 -8.40 -3.14
CA ASN A 60 -16.81 -9.13 -3.24
C ASN A 60 -16.90 -9.97 -4.52
N ASP A 61 -16.15 -9.60 -5.56
CA ASP A 61 -16.08 -10.33 -6.81
C ASP A 61 -15.05 -11.48 -6.74
N ALA A 62 -15.05 -12.34 -7.76
CA ALA A 62 -14.08 -13.40 -7.92
C ALA A 62 -12.66 -12.84 -8.06
N ASP A 63 -11.66 -13.61 -7.59
CA ASP A 63 -10.26 -13.20 -7.61
C ASP A 63 -9.67 -13.13 -9.02
N ASP A 64 -10.25 -13.87 -9.96
CA ASP A 64 -9.97 -13.92 -11.40
C ASP A 64 -10.92 -13.04 -12.25
N SER A 65 -11.74 -12.19 -11.61
CA SER A 65 -12.53 -11.22 -12.36
C SER A 65 -11.63 -10.26 -13.15
N LEU A 66 -12.07 -9.86 -14.35
CA LEU A 66 -11.29 -9.01 -15.26
C LEU A 66 -10.76 -7.73 -14.59
N TYR A 67 -11.57 -7.11 -13.74
CA TYR A 67 -11.17 -5.90 -13.01
C TYR A 67 -10.11 -6.17 -11.95
N ASN A 68 -10.21 -7.30 -11.22
CA ASN A 68 -9.24 -7.70 -10.23
C ASN A 68 -7.91 -8.12 -10.86
N GLU A 69 -7.95 -8.84 -11.98
CA GLU A 69 -6.77 -9.14 -12.79
C GLU A 69 -6.09 -7.86 -13.28
N ALA A 70 -6.85 -6.88 -13.79
CA ALA A 70 -6.30 -5.58 -14.18
C ALA A 70 -5.64 -4.84 -12.99
N CYS A 71 -6.22 -4.95 -11.79
CA CYS A 71 -5.62 -4.41 -10.57
C CYS A 71 -4.31 -5.14 -10.19
N GLN A 72 -4.19 -6.43 -10.45
CA GLN A 72 -2.99 -7.22 -10.19
C GLN A 72 -1.89 -6.94 -11.22
N ILE A 73 -2.24 -7.00 -12.50
CA ILE A 73 -1.37 -6.75 -13.65
C ILE A 73 -0.81 -5.33 -13.63
N SER A 74 -1.56 -4.36 -13.09
CA SER A 74 -1.03 -3.01 -12.87
C SER A 74 -0.12 -2.94 -11.63
N ALA A 75 -0.50 -3.55 -10.50
CA ALA A 75 0.24 -3.40 -9.25
C ALA A 75 1.64 -4.04 -9.25
N ILE A 76 1.78 -5.26 -9.79
CA ILE A 76 3.03 -6.01 -9.71
C ILE A 76 4.16 -5.32 -10.50
N PRO A 77 3.99 -4.97 -11.79
CA PRO A 77 5.02 -4.27 -12.55
C PRO A 77 5.33 -2.90 -11.96
N THR A 78 4.31 -2.18 -11.48
CA THR A 78 4.50 -0.90 -10.78
C THR A 78 5.42 -1.07 -9.58
N PHE A 79 5.14 -2.06 -8.72
CA PHE A 79 5.96 -2.35 -7.55
C PHE A 79 7.40 -2.67 -7.95
N CYS A 80 7.61 -3.51 -8.97
CA CYS A 80 8.95 -3.84 -9.47
C CYS A 80 9.69 -2.61 -9.99
N GLN A 81 9.03 -1.75 -10.76
CA GLN A 81 9.62 -0.52 -11.29
C GLN A 81 10.01 0.45 -10.18
N LEU A 82 9.16 0.62 -9.16
CA LEU A 82 9.46 1.43 -7.99
C LEU A 82 10.64 0.86 -7.20
N ALA A 83 10.64 -0.45 -6.96
CA ALA A 83 11.70 -1.13 -6.23
C ALA A 83 13.05 -1.02 -6.94
N THR A 84 13.10 -1.29 -8.25
CA THR A 84 14.29 -1.13 -9.09
C THR A 84 14.74 0.33 -9.19
N GLY A 85 13.80 1.28 -9.23
CA GLY A 85 14.08 2.72 -9.17
C GLY A 85 14.62 3.19 -7.82
N GLY A 86 14.71 2.32 -6.81
CA GLY A 86 15.22 2.66 -5.48
C GLY A 86 14.21 3.32 -4.55
N ALA A 87 12.92 3.33 -4.93
CA ALA A 87 11.84 3.90 -4.11
C ALA A 87 11.74 3.27 -2.72
N TYR A 88 12.17 2.01 -2.60
CA TYR A 88 12.16 1.24 -1.35
C TYR A 88 13.57 0.94 -0.81
N LYS A 89 14.61 1.71 -1.20
CA LYS A 89 15.99 1.49 -0.74
C LYS A 89 16.09 1.49 0.79
N TYR A 90 15.34 2.36 1.47
CA TYR A 90 15.27 2.42 2.93
C TYR A 90 14.64 1.17 3.60
N MET A 91 13.93 0.34 2.83
CA MET A 91 13.34 -0.92 3.32
C MET A 91 14.24 -2.14 3.08
N ASN A 92 15.42 -1.95 2.47
CA ASN A 92 16.33 -3.04 2.10
C ASN A 92 15.66 -4.17 1.30
N VAL A 93 14.84 -3.80 0.31
CA VAL A 93 14.17 -4.78 -0.57
C VAL A 93 15.20 -5.53 -1.39
N SER A 94 15.14 -6.87 -1.37
CA SER A 94 15.99 -7.71 -2.20
C SER A 94 15.55 -7.65 -3.66
N LEU A 95 16.31 -6.94 -4.49
CA LEU A 95 16.06 -6.85 -5.93
C LEU A 95 16.07 -8.21 -6.64
N LYS A 96 16.78 -9.20 -6.08
CA LYS A 96 16.82 -10.59 -6.60
C LYS A 96 15.44 -11.25 -6.60
N LEU A 97 14.58 -10.89 -5.65
CA LEU A 97 13.23 -11.46 -5.53
C LEU A 97 12.24 -10.85 -6.54
N LEU A 98 12.56 -9.70 -7.14
CA LEU A 98 11.67 -9.03 -8.11
C LEU A 98 11.53 -9.81 -9.42
N ASN A 99 12.49 -10.69 -9.73
CA ASN A 99 12.42 -11.55 -10.91
C ASN A 99 11.54 -12.79 -10.68
N ASN A 100 11.15 -13.08 -9.44
CA ASN A 100 10.30 -14.21 -9.13
C ASN A 100 8.82 -13.80 -9.20
N LEU A 101 8.25 -13.86 -10.39
CA LEU A 101 6.86 -13.45 -10.64
C LEU A 101 5.86 -14.26 -9.81
N GLN A 102 6.05 -15.57 -9.69
CA GLN A 102 5.17 -16.43 -8.87
C GLN A 102 5.13 -15.99 -7.40
N LEU A 103 6.29 -15.62 -6.85
CA LEU A 103 6.35 -15.10 -5.48
C LEU A 103 5.62 -13.76 -5.35
N LEU A 104 5.75 -12.87 -6.35
CA LEU A 104 5.08 -11.58 -6.36
C LEU A 104 3.56 -11.73 -6.47
N GLU A 105 3.08 -12.62 -7.33
CA GLU A 105 1.65 -12.95 -7.47
C GLU A 105 1.09 -13.56 -6.18
N ALA A 106 1.77 -14.56 -5.61
CA ALA A 106 1.35 -15.16 -4.35
C ALA A 106 1.33 -14.13 -3.20
N THR A 107 2.33 -13.24 -3.16
CA THR A 107 2.39 -12.16 -2.17
C THR A 107 1.25 -11.17 -2.36
N TYR A 108 0.97 -10.78 -3.59
CA TYR A 108 -0.14 -9.91 -3.95
C TYR A 108 -1.48 -10.52 -3.49
N ASN A 109 -1.75 -11.76 -3.90
CA ASN A 109 -3.00 -12.45 -3.58
C ASN A 109 -3.19 -12.57 -2.06
N ARG A 110 -2.11 -12.89 -1.32
CA ARG A 110 -2.16 -12.92 0.15
C ARG A 110 -2.42 -11.53 0.76
N ILE A 111 -1.89 -10.46 0.19
CA ILE A 111 -2.16 -9.11 0.71
C ILE A 111 -3.62 -8.75 0.45
N VAL A 112 -4.11 -8.89 -0.78
CA VAL A 112 -5.45 -8.47 -1.20
C VAL A 112 -6.52 -9.38 -0.58
N TYR A 113 -6.52 -10.67 -0.94
CA TYR A 113 -7.62 -11.57 -0.62
C TYR A 113 -7.58 -12.16 0.79
N PHE A 114 -6.43 -12.10 1.47
CA PHE A 114 -6.36 -12.49 2.88
C PHE A 114 -6.32 -11.28 3.82
N THR A 115 -5.38 -10.35 3.62
CA THR A 115 -5.20 -9.25 4.58
C THR A 115 -6.25 -8.15 4.42
N LEU A 116 -6.48 -7.67 3.19
CA LEU A 116 -7.47 -6.62 2.93
C LEU A 116 -8.89 -7.17 3.07
N ALA A 117 -9.19 -8.36 2.55
CA ALA A 117 -10.51 -8.99 2.74
C ALA A 117 -10.86 -9.21 4.21
N LYS A 118 -9.90 -9.65 5.04
CA LYS A 118 -10.14 -9.80 6.49
C LYS A 118 -10.44 -8.46 7.16
N ARG A 119 -9.76 -7.39 6.75
CA ARG A 119 -10.04 -6.03 7.24
C ARG A 119 -11.42 -5.56 6.77
N TYR A 120 -11.74 -5.74 5.50
CA TYR A 120 -13.03 -5.37 4.91
C TYR A 120 -14.19 -6.08 5.62
N LYS A 121 -14.11 -7.40 5.82
CA LYS A 121 -15.10 -8.18 6.58
C LYS A 121 -15.27 -7.73 8.04
N GLN A 122 -14.23 -7.15 8.66
CA GLN A 122 -14.34 -6.58 10.01
C GLN A 122 -15.06 -5.22 10.00
N GLU A 123 -14.77 -4.38 9.01
CA GLU A 123 -15.38 -3.06 8.84
C GLU A 123 -16.85 -3.15 8.42
N LEU A 124 -17.23 -4.18 7.64
CA LEU A 124 -18.63 -4.47 7.32
C LEU A 124 -19.49 -4.77 8.55
N LYS A 125 -18.90 -5.41 9.58
CA LYS A 125 -19.63 -5.78 10.81
C LYS A 125 -19.81 -4.60 11.75
N GLU A 126 -18.80 -3.76 11.88
CA GLU A 126 -18.82 -2.57 12.71
C GLU A 126 -17.76 -1.60 12.18
N THR A 127 -18.21 -0.40 11.80
CA THR A 127 -17.33 0.64 11.29
C THR A 127 -16.30 1.04 12.35
N GLY A 128 -15.03 1.10 11.95
CA GLY A 128 -13.90 1.44 12.82
C GLY A 128 -13.41 0.29 13.71
N LYS A 129 -13.98 -0.92 13.59
CA LYS A 129 -13.58 -2.07 14.39
C LYS A 129 -12.12 -2.45 14.20
N TYR A 130 -11.58 -2.34 12.98
CA TYR A 130 -10.18 -2.64 12.74
C TYR A 130 -9.28 -1.65 13.48
N LEU A 131 -9.63 -0.36 13.47
CA LEU A 131 -8.87 0.69 14.15
C LEU A 131 -8.87 0.45 15.67
N LYS A 132 -10.06 0.27 16.27
CA LYS A 132 -10.23 -0.04 17.70
C LYS A 132 -9.42 -1.28 18.11
N ARG A 133 -9.43 -2.33 17.28
CA ARG A 133 -8.64 -3.56 17.53
C ARG A 133 -7.14 -3.27 17.50
N LYS A 134 -6.66 -2.48 16.54
CA LYS A 134 -5.26 -2.10 16.42
C LYS A 134 -4.79 -1.28 17.63
N GLU A 135 -5.59 -0.33 18.07
CA GLU A 135 -5.32 0.49 19.26
C GLU A 135 -5.22 -0.37 20.52
N ARG A 136 -6.20 -1.26 20.75
CA ARG A 136 -6.14 -2.23 21.85
C ARG A 136 -4.89 -3.09 21.81
N GLN A 137 -4.52 -3.59 20.63
CA GLN A 137 -3.31 -4.40 20.47
C GLN A 137 -2.01 -3.60 20.71
N ALA A 138 -1.98 -2.32 20.34
CA ALA A 138 -0.85 -1.43 20.62
C ALA A 138 -0.66 -1.22 22.13
N VAL A 139 -1.76 -0.99 22.86
CA VAL A 139 -1.74 -0.84 24.33
C VAL A 139 -1.25 -2.12 25.00
N LEU A 140 -1.75 -3.29 24.59
CA LEU A 140 -1.32 -4.57 25.15
C LEU A 140 0.17 -4.83 24.91
N ARG A 141 0.68 -4.51 23.72
CA ARG A 141 2.12 -4.65 23.41
C ARG A 141 2.99 -3.70 24.23
N ALA A 142 2.53 -2.46 24.45
CA ALA A 142 3.22 -1.52 25.32
C ALA A 142 3.30 -2.04 26.76
N ARG A 143 2.19 -2.57 27.28
CA ARG A 143 2.15 -3.19 28.63
C ARG A 143 3.14 -4.36 28.75
N LEU A 144 3.12 -5.29 27.79
CA LEU A 144 4.04 -6.42 27.78
C LEU A 144 5.51 -6.00 27.74
N ARG A 145 5.86 -4.94 26.99
CA ARG A 145 7.24 -4.43 26.95
C ARG A 145 7.70 -3.91 28.31
N VAL A 146 6.84 -3.15 29.00
CA VAL A 146 7.16 -2.66 30.34
C VAL A 146 7.36 -3.83 31.30
N THR A 147 6.46 -4.81 31.29
CA THR A 147 6.58 -6.01 32.14
C THR A 147 7.85 -6.81 31.86
N VAL A 148 8.20 -7.02 30.58
CA VAL A 148 9.43 -7.73 30.20
C VAL A 148 10.67 -6.95 30.65
N GLN A 149 10.69 -5.63 30.47
CA GLN A 149 11.81 -4.80 30.91
C GLN A 149 11.98 -4.86 32.44
N SER A 150 10.88 -4.72 33.19
CA SER A 150 10.92 -4.82 34.64
C SER A 150 11.40 -6.19 35.15
N ILE A 151 11.13 -7.28 34.42
CA ILE A 151 11.65 -8.61 34.74
C ILE A 151 13.16 -8.69 34.44
N LEU A 152 13.61 -8.13 33.32
CA LEU A 152 15.03 -8.08 32.98
C LEU A 152 15.85 -7.21 33.94
N ASP A 153 15.26 -6.15 34.50
CA ASP A 153 15.93 -5.27 35.47
C ASP A 153 16.03 -5.92 36.88
N LEU A 154 15.36 -7.05 37.11
CA LEU A 154 15.35 -7.80 38.38
C LEU A 154 16.28 -9.03 38.38
N ILE A 155 16.96 -9.34 37.26
CA ILE A 155 17.88 -10.47 37.08
C ILE A 155 19.29 -9.93 36.86
#